data_AF-A0A812RC61-F1
#
_entry.id   AF-A0A812RC61-F1
#
_cell.length_a   1.000
_cell.length_b   1.000
_cell.length_c   1.000
_cell.angle_alpha   90.00
_cell.angle_beta   90.00
_cell.angle_gamma   90.00
#
_symmetry.space_group_name_H-M   'P 1'
#
loop_
_entity.id
_entity.type
_entity.pdbx_description
1 polymer ?
#
loop_
_entity_poly.entity_id
_entity_poly.type
_entity_poly.pdbx_seq_one_letter_code
_entity_poly.pdbx_strand_id
1 'polypeptide(L)'
;AWRDFRAQLIAREEAEATGRERRTVAPKNAQLLRSQSEELWNEYMNGAWAHVAPVEVGGLLCRSPLPAQITWLMRQNSSRFVWARRLRERILQELPEVSGRQPEELFETWSQNTMFCYKVADKLTETALLEIAASAKKNGIDMRSLDDAGRELVMLYGSMERTWQSVCLVLHADSTSCAAQAVAINRPFARSVDDALARFLLFGAPAASSDSLSEEEQRDQQRLQYRFLEAFGDNAAVYIGGPEMQSAPGLLIHGFELEGSSELAPGTRIYQGGVEAAIDGILAGRYSPLDFRWFVGRHLDLRTDDFAWISMASARPLTLKQCLGLPKPLWHE
;
A
#
# COMPACT_ATOMS: atom_id res chain seq x y z
N ALA A 1 9.26 -16.33 -16.54
CA ALA A 1 9.57 -16.38 -15.09
C ALA A 1 8.40 -17.02 -14.32
N TRP A 2 8.59 -17.42 -13.05
CA TRP A 2 7.53 -18.03 -12.23
C TRP A 2 6.27 -17.15 -12.08
N ARG A 3 6.42 -15.82 -12.07
CA ARG A 3 5.28 -14.87 -12.08
C ARG A 3 4.46 -14.97 -13.37
N ASP A 4 5.09 -15.10 -14.53
CA ASP A 4 4.40 -15.28 -15.81
C ASP A 4 3.62 -16.59 -15.83
N PHE A 5 4.20 -17.65 -15.26
CA PHE A 5 3.52 -18.94 -15.12
C PHE A 5 2.28 -18.82 -14.23
N ARG A 6 2.38 -18.18 -13.05
CA ARG A 6 1.21 -17.91 -12.19
C ARG A 6 0.16 -17.08 -12.92
N ALA A 7 0.57 -16.03 -13.62
CA ALA A 7 -0.35 -15.17 -14.39
C ALA A 7 -1.10 -15.97 -15.47
N GLN A 8 -0.42 -16.88 -16.17
CA GLN A 8 -1.03 -17.76 -17.17
C GLN A 8 -1.99 -18.77 -16.56
N LEU A 9 -1.64 -19.35 -15.41
CA LEU A 9 -2.47 -20.33 -14.71
C LEU A 9 -3.77 -19.68 -14.23
N ILE A 10 -3.68 -18.49 -13.64
CA ILE A 10 -4.84 -17.71 -13.20
C ILE A 10 -5.68 -17.25 -14.40
N ALA A 11 -5.06 -16.77 -15.48
CA ALA A 11 -5.79 -16.37 -16.67
C ALA A 11 -6.60 -17.54 -17.27
N ARG A 12 -6.09 -18.77 -17.19
CA ARG A 12 -6.83 -19.98 -17.58
C ARG A 12 -7.99 -20.26 -16.62
N GLU A 13 -7.74 -20.27 -15.31
CA GLU A 13 -8.80 -20.50 -14.30
C GLU A 13 -9.92 -19.46 -14.39
N GLU A 14 -9.60 -18.17 -14.57
CA GLU A 14 -10.61 -17.10 -14.71
C GLU A 14 -11.42 -17.21 -16.01
N ALA A 15 -10.75 -17.56 -17.12
CA ALA A 15 -11.39 -17.77 -18.41
C ALA A 15 -12.36 -18.96 -18.37
N GLU A 16 -11.98 -20.04 -17.69
CA GLU A 16 -12.81 -21.23 -17.47
C GLU A 16 -13.97 -20.94 -16.49
N ALA A 17 -13.75 -20.12 -15.46
CA ALA A 17 -14.74 -19.88 -14.42
C ALA A 17 -15.84 -18.88 -14.79
N THR A 18 -15.58 -17.90 -15.66
CA THR A 18 -16.50 -16.74 -15.78
C THR A 18 -17.02 -16.42 -17.17
N GLY A 19 -16.33 -16.81 -18.26
CA GLY A 19 -16.73 -16.46 -19.65
C GLY A 19 -17.00 -14.96 -19.87
N ARG A 20 -16.61 -14.09 -18.94
CA ARG A 20 -16.94 -12.66 -18.89
C ARG A 20 -15.68 -11.87 -19.16
N GLU A 21 -15.79 -10.85 -20.01
CA GLU A 21 -14.75 -9.84 -20.18
C GLU A 21 -14.33 -9.29 -18.82
N ARG A 22 -13.00 -9.21 -18.58
CA ARG A 22 -12.43 -8.64 -17.36
C ARG A 22 -12.92 -7.21 -17.19
N ARG A 23 -13.87 -6.99 -16.27
CA ARG A 23 -14.34 -5.66 -15.91
C ARG A 23 -13.24 -4.96 -15.11
N THR A 24 -12.75 -3.83 -15.62
CA THR A 24 -11.87 -2.96 -14.85
C THR A 24 -12.61 -2.44 -13.62
N VAL A 25 -12.01 -2.62 -12.43
CA VAL A 25 -12.61 -2.24 -11.14
C VAL A 25 -12.71 -0.71 -10.98
N ALA A 26 -11.95 0.04 -11.77
CA ALA A 26 -11.93 1.50 -11.82
C ALA A 26 -11.67 2.04 -13.25
N PRO A 27 -12.69 2.12 -14.13
CA PRO A 27 -12.51 2.55 -15.52
C PRO A 27 -11.88 3.94 -15.68
N LYS A 28 -12.23 4.88 -14.80
CA LYS A 28 -11.65 6.23 -14.80
C LYS A 28 -10.16 6.24 -14.44
N ASN A 29 -9.72 5.31 -13.59
CA ASN A 29 -8.30 5.17 -13.25
C ASN A 29 -7.52 4.63 -14.45
N ALA A 30 -8.11 3.72 -15.25
CA ALA A 30 -7.50 3.23 -16.48
C ALA A 30 -7.37 4.35 -17.53
N GLN A 31 -8.36 5.23 -17.65
CA GLN A 31 -8.29 6.41 -18.53
C GLN A 31 -7.15 7.36 -18.14
N LEU A 32 -7.00 7.65 -16.84
CA LEU A 32 -5.91 8.50 -16.35
C LEU A 32 -4.54 7.83 -16.56
N LEU A 33 -4.44 6.52 -16.33
CA LEU A 33 -3.20 5.77 -16.60
C LEU A 33 -2.78 5.92 -18.06
N ARG A 34 -3.72 5.88 -19.01
CA ARG A 34 -3.44 6.09 -20.44
C ARG A 34 -2.78 7.44 -20.72
N SER A 35 -3.24 8.51 -20.07
CA SER A 35 -2.63 9.84 -20.23
C SER A 35 -1.29 10.00 -19.52
N GLN A 36 -1.03 9.20 -18.48
CA GLN A 36 0.23 9.23 -17.72
C GLN A 36 1.33 8.41 -18.41
N SER A 37 0.98 7.21 -18.90
CA SER A 37 1.89 6.30 -19.59
C SER A 37 1.08 5.33 -20.46
N GLU A 38 1.16 5.51 -21.77
CA GLU A 38 0.46 4.65 -22.74
C GLU A 38 0.99 3.21 -22.70
N GLU A 39 2.29 3.02 -22.46
CA GLU A 39 2.92 1.70 -22.33
C GLU A 39 2.36 0.93 -21.11
N LEU A 40 2.39 1.54 -19.92
CA LEU A 40 1.83 0.91 -18.71
C LEU A 40 0.32 0.70 -18.82
N TRP A 41 -0.39 1.57 -19.51
CA TRP A 41 -1.81 1.37 -19.80
C TRP A 41 -2.05 0.14 -20.67
N ASN A 42 -1.26 -0.05 -21.72
CA ASN A 42 -1.34 -1.25 -22.57
C ASN A 42 -1.04 -2.52 -21.75
N GLU A 43 -0.03 -2.50 -20.88
CA GLU A 43 0.23 -3.61 -19.96
C GLU A 43 -0.95 -3.87 -19.02
N TYR A 44 -1.53 -2.82 -18.43
CA TYR A 44 -2.66 -2.91 -17.52
C TYR A 44 -3.88 -3.54 -18.21
N MET A 45 -4.24 -3.07 -19.41
CA MET A 45 -5.40 -3.57 -20.14
C MET A 45 -5.24 -5.04 -20.57
N ASN A 46 -4.01 -5.47 -20.85
CA ASN A 46 -3.74 -6.83 -21.34
C ASN A 46 -3.35 -7.82 -20.23
N GLY A 47 -3.06 -7.36 -19.02
CA GLY A 47 -2.41 -8.19 -18.02
C GLY A 47 -2.47 -7.71 -16.57
N ALA A 48 -3.36 -6.80 -16.20
CA ALA A 48 -3.56 -6.46 -14.79
C ALA A 48 -4.14 -7.66 -14.01
N TRP A 49 -3.48 -8.03 -12.93
CA TRP A 49 -3.92 -9.05 -11.98
C TRP A 49 -3.36 -8.76 -10.59
N ALA A 50 -4.07 -9.19 -9.56
CA ALA A 50 -3.59 -9.23 -8.19
C ALA A 50 -4.30 -10.36 -7.44
N HIS A 51 -3.59 -11.10 -6.60
CA HIS A 51 -4.17 -12.18 -5.80
C HIS A 51 -3.44 -12.31 -4.47
N VAL A 52 -4.14 -12.82 -3.46
CA VAL A 52 -3.55 -13.11 -2.15
C VAL A 52 -2.43 -14.13 -2.32
N ALA A 53 -1.25 -13.81 -1.80
CA ALA A 53 -0.07 -14.65 -1.87
C ALA A 53 0.76 -14.47 -0.60
N PRO A 54 1.72 -15.38 -0.31
CA PRO A 54 2.76 -15.10 0.67
C PRO A 54 3.52 -13.80 0.34
N VAL A 55 4.12 -13.19 1.37
CA VAL A 55 4.99 -12.03 1.18
C VAL A 55 6.13 -12.39 0.22
N GLU A 56 6.25 -11.61 -0.86
CA GLU A 56 7.30 -11.75 -1.86
C GLU A 56 7.77 -10.37 -2.34
N VAL A 57 9.05 -10.25 -2.69
CA VAL A 57 9.63 -9.02 -3.22
C VAL A 57 8.99 -8.68 -4.58
N GLY A 58 8.63 -7.41 -4.77
CA GLY A 58 7.81 -6.97 -5.91
C GLY A 58 6.32 -7.29 -5.77
N GLY A 59 5.91 -7.91 -4.66
CA GLY A 59 4.51 -8.02 -4.24
C GLY A 59 4.01 -6.75 -3.56
N LEU A 60 2.73 -6.76 -3.21
CA LEU A 60 2.06 -5.69 -2.47
C LEU A 60 1.64 -6.16 -1.08
N LEU A 61 1.56 -5.22 -0.15
CA LEU A 61 0.87 -5.33 1.12
C LEU A 61 -0.25 -4.30 1.17
N CYS A 62 -1.48 -4.76 1.37
CA CYS A 62 -2.66 -3.91 1.48
C CYS A 62 -3.09 -3.85 2.94
N ARG A 63 -3.27 -2.64 3.49
CA ARG A 63 -3.79 -2.49 4.85
C ARG A 63 -5.21 -3.03 4.91
N SER A 64 -5.46 -3.99 5.79
CA SER A 64 -6.80 -4.50 6.08
C SER A 64 -7.65 -3.42 6.74
N PRO A 65 -8.93 -3.25 6.37
CA PRO A 65 -9.83 -2.35 7.07
C PRO A 65 -10.18 -2.91 8.46
N LEU A 66 -10.56 -2.05 9.42
CA LEU A 66 -10.82 -2.46 10.81
C LEU A 66 -11.89 -3.55 10.90
N PRO A 67 -13.02 -3.46 10.17
CA PRO A 67 -14.04 -4.52 10.17
C PRO A 67 -13.49 -5.89 9.73
N ALA A 68 -12.53 -5.90 8.79
CA ALA A 68 -11.91 -7.14 8.32
C ALA A 68 -10.98 -7.76 9.37
N GLN A 69 -10.21 -6.93 10.10
CA GLN A 69 -9.37 -7.38 11.21
C GLN A 69 -10.22 -7.96 12.34
N ILE A 70 -11.28 -7.29 12.76
CA ILE A 70 -12.18 -7.80 13.81
C ILE A 70 -12.85 -9.10 13.37
N THR A 71 -13.28 -9.19 12.11
CA THR A 71 -13.84 -10.43 11.55
C THR A 71 -12.82 -11.57 11.56
N TRP A 72 -11.56 -11.29 11.23
CA TRP A 72 -10.49 -12.28 11.30
C TRP A 72 -10.23 -12.74 12.74
N LEU A 73 -10.12 -11.80 13.70
CA LEU A 73 -9.93 -12.12 15.12
C LEU A 73 -11.08 -12.98 15.68
N MET A 74 -12.31 -12.69 15.26
CA MET A 74 -13.49 -13.50 15.59
C MET A 74 -13.37 -14.92 15.05
N ARG A 75 -12.95 -15.10 13.80
CA ARG A 75 -12.79 -16.42 13.16
C ARG A 75 -11.67 -17.25 13.78
N GLN A 76 -10.62 -16.61 14.28
CA GLN A 76 -9.56 -17.28 15.06
C GLN A 76 -10.03 -17.72 16.45
N ASN A 77 -11.29 -17.46 16.81
CA ASN A 77 -11.85 -17.72 18.13
C ASN A 77 -10.99 -17.13 19.26
N SER A 78 -10.40 -15.97 19.01
CA SER A 78 -9.49 -15.35 19.96
C SER A 78 -10.28 -14.69 21.08
N SER A 79 -10.53 -15.44 22.15
CA SER A 79 -11.24 -14.98 23.35
C SER A 79 -10.55 -13.79 24.04
N ARG A 80 -9.28 -13.54 23.69
CA ARG A 80 -8.46 -12.43 24.19
C ARG A 80 -8.93 -11.06 23.72
N PHE A 81 -9.61 -10.94 22.58
CA PHE A 81 -10.01 -9.65 22.01
C PHE A 81 -11.49 -9.38 22.27
N VAL A 82 -11.81 -8.26 22.92
CA VAL A 82 -13.19 -7.96 23.31
C VAL A 82 -14.07 -7.73 22.09
N TRP A 83 -13.53 -7.11 21.04
CA TRP A 83 -14.26 -6.82 19.80
C TRP A 83 -14.58 -8.07 18.98
N ALA A 84 -13.73 -9.10 19.03
CA ALA A 84 -14.01 -10.39 18.41
C ALA A 84 -15.24 -11.06 19.04
N ARG A 85 -15.35 -11.00 20.37
CA ARG A 85 -16.52 -11.53 21.11
C ARG A 85 -17.77 -10.71 20.85
N ARG A 86 -17.68 -9.38 20.92
CA ARG A 86 -18.81 -8.47 20.62
C ARG A 86 -19.34 -8.69 19.20
N LEU A 87 -18.47 -8.90 18.21
CA LEU A 87 -18.89 -9.21 16.84
C LEU A 87 -19.62 -10.56 16.77
N ARG A 88 -19.10 -11.60 17.42
CA ARG A 88 -19.75 -12.92 17.46
C ARG A 88 -21.15 -12.84 18.08
N GLU A 89 -21.26 -12.19 19.24
CA GLU A 89 -22.54 -11.97 19.93
C GLU A 89 -23.51 -11.18 19.05
N ARG A 90 -23.02 -10.13 18.38
CA ARG A 90 -23.84 -9.33 17.47
C ARG A 90 -24.33 -10.12 16.26
N ILE A 91 -23.49 -10.95 15.67
CA ILE A 91 -23.90 -11.84 14.58
C ILE A 91 -24.99 -12.79 15.08
N LEU A 92 -24.81 -13.46 16.22
CA LEU A 92 -25.81 -14.37 16.79
C LEU A 92 -27.18 -13.69 17.00
N GLN A 93 -27.19 -12.41 17.40
CA GLN A 93 -28.41 -11.62 17.56
C GLN A 93 -29.11 -11.26 16.23
N GLU A 94 -28.35 -11.16 15.13
CA GLU A 94 -28.89 -10.82 13.81
C GLU A 94 -29.27 -12.07 12.97
N LEU A 95 -28.97 -13.28 13.47
CA LEU A 95 -29.34 -14.52 12.79
C LEU A 95 -30.86 -14.76 12.88
N PRO A 96 -31.50 -15.24 11.80
CA PRO A 96 -32.90 -15.61 11.85
C PRO A 96 -33.11 -16.81 12.79
N GLU A 97 -34.19 -16.81 13.56
CA GLU A 97 -34.63 -18.00 14.29
C GLU A 97 -35.11 -19.05 13.29
N VAL A 98 -34.33 -20.13 13.11
CA VAL A 98 -34.69 -21.25 12.24
C VAL A 98 -35.03 -22.45 13.10
N SER A 99 -36.29 -22.90 13.06
CA SER A 99 -36.77 -24.04 13.84
C SER A 99 -35.89 -25.28 13.59
N GLY A 100 -35.38 -25.88 14.66
CA GLY A 100 -34.61 -27.12 14.61
C GLY A 100 -33.10 -26.98 14.40
N ARG A 101 -32.55 -25.77 14.26
CA ARG A 101 -31.10 -25.53 14.25
C ARG A 101 -30.64 -24.78 15.48
N GLN A 102 -29.52 -25.19 16.06
CA GLN A 102 -28.91 -24.48 17.18
C GLN A 102 -28.26 -23.18 16.70
N PRO A 103 -28.23 -22.10 17.51
CA PRO A 103 -27.60 -20.83 17.15
C PRO A 103 -26.14 -20.97 16.69
N GLU A 104 -25.39 -21.89 17.29
CA GLU A 104 -24.00 -22.18 16.96
C GLU A 104 -23.83 -22.74 15.54
N GLU A 105 -24.73 -23.63 15.11
CA GLU A 105 -24.71 -24.18 13.73
C GLU A 105 -25.04 -23.11 12.70
N LEU A 106 -25.96 -22.20 13.03
CA LEU A 106 -26.29 -21.06 12.19
C LEU A 106 -25.08 -20.11 12.13
N PHE A 107 -24.42 -19.84 13.25
CA PHE A 107 -23.22 -19.02 13.29
C PHE A 107 -22.10 -19.59 12.41
N GLU A 108 -21.82 -20.90 12.48
CA GLU A 108 -20.82 -21.54 11.63
C GLU A 108 -21.14 -21.36 10.14
N THR A 109 -22.41 -21.47 9.76
CA THR A 109 -22.84 -21.28 8.37
C THR A 109 -22.67 -19.82 7.92
N TRP A 110 -23.11 -18.87 8.74
CA TRP A 110 -23.15 -17.45 8.37
C TRP A 110 -21.81 -16.73 8.54
N SER A 111 -20.96 -17.17 9.47
CA SER A 111 -19.63 -16.62 9.68
C SER A 111 -18.68 -16.85 8.49
N GLN A 112 -19.03 -17.81 7.60
CA GLN A 112 -18.35 -18.03 6.32
C GLN A 112 -18.69 -16.95 5.29
N ASN A 113 -19.83 -16.26 5.42
CA ASN A 113 -20.19 -15.14 4.55
C ASN A 113 -19.41 -13.88 4.93
N THR A 114 -18.23 -13.72 4.33
CA THR A 114 -17.33 -12.58 4.58
C THR A 114 -17.99 -11.22 4.41
N MET A 115 -18.81 -11.04 3.38
CA MET A 115 -19.50 -9.76 3.13
C MET A 115 -20.52 -9.44 4.21
N PHE A 116 -21.23 -10.45 4.73
CA PHE A 116 -22.13 -10.27 5.85
C PHE A 116 -21.35 -9.91 7.12
N CYS A 117 -20.31 -10.66 7.48
CA CYS A 117 -19.48 -10.36 8.65
C CYS A 117 -18.88 -8.95 8.61
N TYR A 118 -18.38 -8.53 7.45
CA TYR A 118 -17.81 -7.19 7.29
C TYR A 118 -18.86 -6.09 7.50
N LYS A 119 -20.09 -6.26 6.97
CA LYS A 119 -21.18 -5.30 7.19
C LYS A 119 -21.58 -5.19 8.66
N VAL A 120 -21.65 -6.32 9.37
CA VAL A 120 -21.99 -6.32 10.81
C VAL A 120 -20.85 -5.70 11.62
N ALA A 121 -19.60 -6.04 11.32
CA ALA A 121 -18.42 -5.49 11.97
C ALA A 121 -18.30 -3.97 11.74
N ASP A 122 -18.56 -3.50 10.52
CA ASP A 122 -18.55 -2.08 10.16
C ASP A 122 -19.54 -1.27 11.00
N LYS A 123 -20.81 -1.68 11.00
CA LYS A 123 -21.86 -1.07 11.84
C LYS A 123 -21.52 -1.10 13.32
N LEU A 124 -20.99 -2.22 13.81
CA LEU A 124 -20.59 -2.38 15.21
C LEU A 124 -19.47 -1.40 15.57
N THR A 125 -18.44 -1.29 14.72
CA THR A 125 -17.32 -0.36 14.94
C THR A 125 -17.74 1.09 14.84
N GLU A 126 -18.58 1.44 13.84
CA GLU A 126 -19.08 2.80 13.65
C GLU A 126 -19.89 3.24 14.87
N THR A 127 -20.85 2.43 15.32
CA THR A 127 -21.68 2.72 16.50
C THR A 127 -20.81 2.97 17.72
N ALA A 128 -19.84 2.09 17.98
CA ALA A 128 -18.95 2.21 19.13
C ALA A 128 -18.03 3.43 19.05
N LEU A 129 -17.50 3.75 17.88
CA LEU A 129 -16.67 4.95 17.69
C LEU A 129 -17.49 6.23 17.90
N LEU A 130 -18.75 6.25 17.47
CA LEU A 130 -19.66 7.38 17.69
C LEU A 130 -19.98 7.57 19.17
N GLU A 131 -20.21 6.49 19.93
CA GLU A 131 -20.41 6.54 21.38
C GLU A 131 -19.16 7.07 22.10
N ILE A 132 -17.98 6.58 21.72
CA ILE A 132 -16.70 7.06 22.27
C ILE A 132 -16.50 8.55 21.93
N ALA A 133 -16.76 8.94 20.68
CA ALA A 133 -16.65 10.33 20.26
C ALA A 133 -17.63 11.25 21.01
N ALA A 134 -18.86 10.78 21.29
CA ALA A 134 -19.84 11.52 22.09
C ALA A 134 -19.39 11.71 23.55
N SER A 135 -18.52 10.84 24.06
CA SER A 135 -17.90 10.97 25.39
C SER A 135 -16.73 11.96 25.44
N ALA A 136 -16.26 12.45 24.28
CA ALA A 136 -15.11 13.34 24.19
C ALA A 136 -15.39 14.68 24.89
N LYS A 137 -14.38 15.21 25.58
CA LYS A 137 -14.41 16.53 26.22
C LYS A 137 -13.66 17.54 25.35
N LYS A 138 -13.65 18.82 25.77
CA LYS A 138 -12.99 19.93 25.04
C LYS A 138 -11.52 19.66 24.65
N ASN A 139 -10.83 18.79 25.39
CA ASN A 139 -9.42 18.44 25.16
C ASN A 139 -9.22 17.06 24.50
N GLY A 140 -10.28 16.46 23.94
CA GLY A 140 -10.24 15.14 23.31
C GLY A 140 -10.86 14.03 24.16
N ILE A 141 -10.57 12.78 23.78
CA ILE A 141 -11.05 11.57 24.45
C ILE A 141 -10.13 11.25 25.64
N ASP A 142 -10.70 11.14 26.84
CA ASP A 142 -9.96 10.69 28.02
C ASP A 142 -9.97 9.15 28.08
N MET A 143 -8.84 8.54 27.70
CA MET A 143 -8.65 7.08 27.68
C MET A 143 -8.90 6.40 29.04
N ARG A 144 -8.77 7.13 30.15
CA ARG A 144 -9.04 6.58 31.50
C ARG A 144 -10.53 6.46 31.79
N SER A 145 -11.35 7.27 31.12
CA SER A 145 -12.80 7.25 31.28
C SER A 145 -13.49 6.15 30.48
N LEU A 146 -12.81 5.58 29.48
CA LEU A 146 -13.32 4.48 28.67
C LEU A 146 -13.28 3.14 29.44
N ASP A 147 -14.17 2.22 29.10
CA ASP A 147 -14.04 0.82 29.50
C ASP A 147 -12.90 0.14 28.72
N ASP A 148 -12.59 -1.12 29.06
CA ASP A 148 -11.52 -1.86 28.37
C ASP A 148 -11.79 -2.02 26.87
N ALA A 149 -13.05 -2.22 26.49
CA ALA A 149 -13.45 -2.35 25.10
C ALA A 149 -13.24 -1.04 24.32
N GLY A 150 -13.63 0.10 24.89
CA GLY A 150 -13.44 1.42 24.30
C GLY A 150 -11.96 1.75 24.15
N ARG A 151 -11.14 1.45 25.16
CA ARG A 151 -9.67 1.58 25.06
C ARG A 151 -9.10 0.72 23.95
N GLU A 152 -9.47 -0.56 23.89
CA GLU A 152 -9.04 -1.48 22.83
C GLU A 152 -9.40 -0.95 21.44
N LEU A 153 -10.63 -0.45 21.25
CA LEU A 153 -11.08 0.09 19.96
C LEU A 153 -10.28 1.31 19.54
N VAL A 154 -10.05 2.25 20.46
CA VAL A 154 -9.28 3.47 20.16
C VAL A 154 -7.83 3.13 19.81
N MET A 155 -7.22 2.15 20.50
CA MET A 155 -5.87 1.68 20.16
C MET A 155 -5.84 1.03 18.77
N LEU A 156 -6.80 0.14 18.46
CA LEU A 156 -6.91 -0.49 17.15
C LEU A 156 -7.10 0.56 16.05
N TYR A 157 -8.04 1.49 16.23
CA TYR A 157 -8.33 2.56 15.27
C TYR A 157 -7.14 3.52 15.10
N GLY A 158 -6.51 3.95 16.18
CA GLY A 158 -5.35 4.85 16.14
C GLY A 158 -4.14 4.22 15.43
N SER A 159 -3.94 2.91 15.58
CA SER A 159 -2.89 2.18 14.83
C SER A 159 -3.14 2.17 13.32
N MET A 160 -4.40 2.32 12.90
CA MET A 160 -4.81 2.28 11.49
C MET A 160 -4.77 3.62 10.81
N GLU A 161 -5.03 4.71 11.53
CA GLU A 161 -5.20 6.05 10.96
C GLU A 161 -4.04 6.43 10.01
N ARG A 162 -2.80 6.17 10.43
CA ARG A 162 -1.60 6.49 9.64
C ARG A 162 -1.42 5.62 8.40
N THR A 163 -1.98 4.41 8.43
CA THR A 163 -1.83 3.39 7.37
C THR A 163 -3.14 3.10 6.64
N TRP A 164 -4.17 3.93 6.82
CA TRP A 164 -5.51 3.71 6.28
C TRP A 164 -5.50 3.54 4.77
N GLN A 165 -6.00 2.41 4.26
CA GLN A 165 -5.97 2.07 2.83
C GLN A 165 -4.56 2.18 2.21
N SER A 166 -3.50 1.99 2.99
CA SER A 166 -2.14 1.98 2.45
C SER A 166 -1.95 0.75 1.56
N VAL A 167 -1.28 0.96 0.43
CA VAL A 167 -0.79 -0.10 -0.45
C VAL A 167 0.71 0.05 -0.50
N CYS A 168 1.44 -0.97 -0.07
CA CYS A 168 2.90 -0.93 0.06
C CYS A 168 3.55 -1.92 -0.90
N LEU A 169 4.53 -1.48 -1.67
CA LEU A 169 5.41 -2.34 -2.47
C LEU A 169 6.47 -2.97 -1.57
N VAL A 170 6.60 -4.29 -1.59
CA VAL A 170 7.62 -5.03 -0.85
C VAL A 170 8.96 -4.92 -1.57
N LEU A 171 9.95 -4.31 -0.89
CA LEU A 171 11.32 -4.14 -1.37
C LEU A 171 12.23 -5.26 -0.89
N HIS A 172 12.03 -5.71 0.35
CA HIS A 172 12.73 -6.82 0.96
C HIS A 172 11.79 -7.65 1.83
N ALA A 173 11.96 -8.97 1.82
CA ALA A 173 11.16 -9.91 2.60
C ALA A 173 12.08 -10.86 3.36
N ASP A 174 11.90 -10.95 4.69
CA ASP A 174 12.64 -11.87 5.55
C ASP A 174 11.99 -13.26 5.62
N SER A 175 10.66 -13.30 5.42
CA SER A 175 9.86 -14.52 5.46
C SER A 175 8.62 -14.40 4.59
N THR A 176 7.84 -15.48 4.50
CA THR A 176 6.55 -15.52 3.80
C THR A 176 5.44 -14.70 4.46
N SER A 177 5.67 -14.17 5.66
CA SER A 177 4.69 -13.35 6.41
C SER A 177 5.24 -11.99 6.87
N CYS A 178 6.48 -11.66 6.52
CA CYS A 178 7.13 -10.41 6.91
C CYS A 178 7.85 -9.74 5.74
N ALA A 179 7.44 -8.51 5.43
CA ALA A 179 8.20 -7.59 4.60
C ALA A 179 9.12 -6.75 5.50
N ALA A 180 10.41 -7.07 5.45
CA ALA A 180 11.43 -6.33 6.19
C ALA A 180 11.49 -4.86 5.78
N GLN A 181 11.29 -4.59 4.48
CA GLN A 181 11.23 -3.24 3.92
C GLN A 181 10.12 -3.14 2.87
N ALA A 182 9.34 -2.08 2.96
CA ALA A 182 8.31 -1.75 1.98
C ALA A 182 8.16 -0.23 1.80
N VAL A 183 7.52 0.21 0.72
CA VAL A 183 7.18 1.62 0.50
C VAL A 183 5.72 1.78 0.08
N ALA A 184 5.01 2.72 0.70
CA ALA A 184 3.64 3.05 0.36
C ALA A 184 3.57 3.73 -1.01
N ILE A 185 2.92 3.09 -1.99
CA ILE A 185 2.83 3.55 -3.38
C ILE A 185 1.66 4.48 -3.66
N ASN A 186 0.75 4.65 -2.69
CA ASN A 186 -0.47 5.42 -2.82
C ASN A 186 -0.56 6.62 -1.86
N ARG A 187 0.60 7.18 -1.49
CA ARG A 187 0.74 8.36 -0.62
C ARG A 187 1.42 9.52 -1.35
N PRO A 188 0.74 10.14 -2.34
CA PRO A 188 1.33 11.23 -3.09
C PRO A 188 1.71 12.40 -2.18
N PHE A 189 2.89 12.97 -2.42
CA PHE A 189 3.44 14.08 -1.67
C PHE A 189 3.59 15.33 -2.54
N ALA A 190 4.29 15.21 -3.68
CA ALA A 190 4.56 16.33 -4.58
C ALA A 190 4.46 15.93 -6.05
N ARG A 191 4.15 16.92 -6.89
CA ARG A 191 4.07 16.81 -8.37
C ARG A 191 5.21 17.51 -9.10
N SER A 192 5.99 18.28 -8.37
CA SER A 192 7.11 19.10 -8.81
C SER A 192 8.15 19.09 -7.70
N VAL A 193 9.39 19.42 -8.03
CA VAL A 193 10.51 19.41 -7.08
C VAL A 193 11.19 20.77 -7.10
N ASP A 194 11.29 21.39 -5.93
CA ASP A 194 12.09 22.58 -5.72
C ASP A 194 13.52 22.22 -5.30
N ASP A 195 14.38 23.23 -5.14
CA ASP A 195 15.79 23.04 -4.80
C ASP A 195 15.99 22.24 -3.50
N ALA A 196 15.20 22.53 -2.47
CA ALA A 196 15.29 21.88 -1.17
C ALA A 196 14.89 20.40 -1.26
N LEU A 197 13.77 20.10 -1.94
CA LEU A 197 13.32 18.73 -2.13
C LEU A 197 14.25 17.95 -3.07
N ALA A 198 14.82 18.57 -4.10
CA ALA A 198 15.81 17.92 -4.98
C ALA A 198 17.05 17.50 -4.18
N ARG A 199 17.61 18.44 -3.39
CA ARG A 199 18.74 18.16 -2.51
C ARG A 199 18.44 17.03 -1.54
N PHE A 200 17.25 17.04 -0.93
CA PHE A 200 16.83 16.00 -0.02
C PHE A 200 16.64 14.64 -0.71
N LEU A 201 16.01 14.58 -1.89
CA LEU A 201 15.82 13.34 -2.63
C LEU A 201 17.15 12.72 -3.08
N LEU A 202 18.13 13.54 -3.46
CA LEU A 202 19.45 13.07 -3.88
C LEU A 202 20.34 12.64 -2.71
N PHE A 203 20.33 13.40 -1.61
CA PHE A 203 21.37 13.31 -0.58
C PHE A 203 20.83 13.03 0.84
N GLY A 204 19.51 13.02 1.02
CA GLY A 204 18.87 12.87 2.32
C GLY A 204 18.91 14.13 3.17
N ALA A 205 18.56 14.00 4.44
CA ALA A 205 18.72 15.07 5.41
C ALA A 205 20.22 15.33 5.66
N PRO A 206 20.66 16.59 5.80
CA PRO A 206 22.04 16.88 6.14
C PRO A 206 22.40 16.18 7.46
N ALA A 207 23.38 15.28 7.40
CA ALA A 207 23.94 14.70 8.61
C ALA A 207 24.58 15.81 9.45
N ALA A 208 24.58 15.68 10.78
CA ALA A 208 25.26 16.61 11.68
C ALA A 208 26.78 16.76 11.41
N SER A 209 27.35 15.95 10.52
CA SER A 209 28.76 15.93 10.09
C SER A 209 28.97 16.31 8.61
N SER A 210 28.04 17.03 7.98
CA SER A 210 28.10 17.42 6.56
C SER A 210 29.28 18.35 6.19
N ASP A 211 30.10 18.76 7.16
CA ASP A 211 31.29 19.60 6.95
C ASP A 211 32.53 18.82 6.44
N SER A 212 32.36 17.56 6.03
CA SER A 212 33.47 16.67 5.63
C SER A 212 33.62 16.45 4.13
N LEU A 213 32.77 17.06 3.30
CA LEU A 213 32.89 16.95 1.83
C LEU A 213 33.96 17.90 1.30
N SER A 214 34.83 17.37 0.44
CA SER A 214 35.78 18.17 -0.34
C SER A 214 35.05 19.15 -1.26
N GLU A 215 35.74 20.23 -1.67
CA GLU A 215 35.17 21.19 -2.63
C GLU A 215 34.78 20.55 -3.97
N GLU A 216 35.46 19.48 -4.37
CA GLU A 216 35.15 18.73 -5.59
C GLU A 216 33.82 17.99 -5.46
N GLU A 217 33.62 17.26 -4.36
CA GLU A 217 32.35 16.58 -4.07
C GLU A 217 31.18 17.55 -3.95
N GLN A 218 31.39 18.73 -3.36
CA GLN A 218 30.37 19.76 -3.27
C GLN A 218 29.97 20.28 -4.66
N ARG A 219 30.94 20.50 -5.56
CA ARG A 219 30.68 20.91 -6.94
C ARG A 219 29.93 19.82 -7.71
N ASP A 220 30.30 18.55 -7.53
CA ASP A 220 29.64 17.43 -8.19
C ASP A 220 28.19 17.25 -7.71
N GLN A 221 27.96 17.34 -6.39
CA GLN A 221 26.61 17.32 -5.84
C GLN A 221 25.76 18.47 -6.37
N GLN A 222 26.33 19.68 -6.44
CA GLN A 222 25.63 20.85 -6.97
C GLN A 222 25.29 20.67 -8.46
N ARG A 223 26.22 20.14 -9.25
CA ARG A 223 25.98 19.84 -10.67
C ARG A 223 24.90 18.80 -10.85
N LEU A 224 24.92 17.72 -10.06
CA LEU A 224 23.90 16.70 -10.09
C LEU A 224 22.52 17.26 -9.70
N GLN A 225 22.47 18.11 -8.67
CA GLN A 225 21.24 18.79 -8.24
C GLN A 225 20.65 19.68 -9.33
N TYR A 226 21.47 20.46 -10.04
CA TYR A 226 20.97 21.27 -11.16
C TYR A 226 20.39 20.43 -12.29
N ARG A 227 21.08 19.34 -12.68
CA ARG A 227 20.58 18.43 -13.72
C ARG A 227 19.30 17.71 -13.29
N PHE A 228 19.22 17.36 -12.00
CA PHE A 228 18.01 16.78 -11.42
C PHE A 228 16.83 17.75 -11.53
N LEU A 229 17.02 19.03 -11.17
CA LEU A 229 15.96 20.04 -11.28
C LEU A 229 15.54 20.27 -12.73
N GLU A 230 16.49 20.26 -13.66
CA GLU A 230 16.18 20.35 -15.09
C GLU A 230 15.34 19.15 -15.57
N ALA A 231 15.59 17.95 -15.04
CA ALA A 231 14.87 16.73 -15.41
C ALA A 231 13.51 16.58 -14.70
N PHE A 232 13.44 16.84 -13.39
CA PHE A 232 12.31 16.51 -12.51
C PHE A 232 11.63 17.73 -11.87
N GLY A 233 12.16 18.94 -12.05
CA GLY A 233 11.70 20.13 -11.34
C GLY A 233 10.24 20.44 -11.60
N ASP A 234 9.85 20.52 -12.87
CA ASP A 234 8.47 20.85 -13.25
C ASP A 234 7.50 19.68 -13.08
N ASN A 235 7.99 18.44 -13.24
CA ASN A 235 7.17 17.23 -13.18
C ASN A 235 7.93 16.12 -12.43
N ALA A 236 7.36 15.65 -11.33
CA ALA A 236 7.87 14.50 -10.60
C ALA A 236 6.73 13.77 -9.89
N ALA A 237 6.89 12.47 -9.66
CA ALA A 237 5.99 11.72 -8.81
C ALA A 237 6.67 11.38 -7.47
N VAL A 238 6.49 12.25 -6.47
CA VAL A 238 7.06 12.06 -5.13
C VAL A 238 5.99 11.57 -4.16
N TYR A 239 6.35 10.58 -3.34
CA TYR A 239 5.47 9.90 -2.40
C TYR A 239 6.09 9.82 -1.01
N ILE A 240 5.25 9.75 0.03
CA ILE A 240 5.67 9.35 1.37
C ILE A 240 5.63 7.83 1.46
N GLY A 241 6.79 7.18 1.43
CA GLY A 241 6.93 5.73 1.44
C GLY A 241 6.69 5.07 2.80
N GLY A 242 6.84 5.80 3.91
CA GLY A 242 6.56 5.29 5.26
C GLY A 242 7.29 6.10 6.33
N PRO A 243 6.95 5.92 7.62
CA PRO A 243 7.45 6.79 8.69
C PRO A 243 8.92 6.54 9.07
N GLU A 244 9.50 5.40 8.69
CA GLU A 244 10.90 5.09 8.94
C GLU A 244 11.82 5.66 7.83
N MET A 245 13.12 5.79 8.13
CA MET A 245 14.13 6.25 7.16
C MET A 245 13.84 7.61 6.50
N GLN A 246 13.10 8.49 7.18
CA GLN A 246 12.73 9.83 6.70
C GLN A 246 13.91 10.78 6.48
N SER A 247 15.11 10.44 6.96
CA SER A 247 16.33 11.22 6.75
C SER A 247 17.20 10.67 5.61
N ALA A 248 16.87 9.51 5.04
CA ALA A 248 17.65 8.91 3.96
C ALA A 248 17.34 9.60 2.62
N PRO A 249 18.25 9.49 1.62
CA PRO A 249 17.94 9.86 0.25
C PRO A 249 16.67 9.17 -0.26
N GLY A 250 16.00 9.83 -1.20
CA GLY A 250 14.80 9.31 -1.84
C GLY A 250 15.08 7.99 -2.55
N LEU A 251 14.15 7.04 -2.42
CA LEU A 251 14.20 5.80 -3.19
C LEU A 251 13.55 6.02 -4.56
N LEU A 252 14.29 5.76 -5.63
CA LEU A 252 13.80 5.81 -7.01
C LEU A 252 13.32 4.44 -7.47
N ILE A 253 12.04 4.30 -7.87
CA ILE A 253 11.45 3.09 -8.45
C ILE A 253 10.93 3.36 -9.86
N HIS A 254 11.20 2.45 -10.80
CA HIS A 254 10.80 2.55 -12.20
C HIS A 254 10.66 1.18 -12.87
N GLY A 255 10.24 1.18 -14.14
CA GLY A 255 9.98 -0.04 -14.93
C GLY A 255 11.04 -0.39 -15.98
N PHE A 256 12.19 0.28 -15.96
CA PHE A 256 13.22 0.20 -17.01
C PHE A 256 14.53 -0.27 -16.42
N GLU A 257 15.33 -1.01 -17.17
CA GLU A 257 16.70 -1.29 -16.77
C GLU A 257 17.58 -0.07 -17.06
N LEU A 258 18.19 0.49 -16.02
CA LEU A 258 19.10 1.64 -16.10
C LEU A 258 20.46 1.29 -15.50
N GLU A 259 21.50 1.97 -15.97
CA GLU A 259 22.82 1.89 -15.34
C GLU A 259 22.73 2.33 -13.88
N GLY A 260 23.31 1.54 -12.98
CA GLY A 260 23.22 1.77 -11.53
C GLY A 260 21.86 1.44 -10.91
N SER A 261 20.93 0.82 -11.66
CA SER A 261 19.70 0.26 -11.10
C SER A 261 19.82 -1.24 -10.83
N SER A 262 18.94 -1.77 -9.98
CA SER A 262 18.81 -3.19 -9.70
C SER A 262 17.34 -3.60 -9.77
N GLU A 263 17.05 -4.72 -10.41
CA GLU A 263 15.70 -5.30 -10.39
C GLU A 263 15.38 -5.77 -8.97
N LEU A 264 14.20 -5.44 -8.43
CA LEU A 264 13.81 -5.81 -7.07
C LEU A 264 13.83 -7.33 -6.87
N ALA A 265 13.28 -8.06 -7.83
CA ALA A 265 13.37 -9.51 -7.90
C ALA A 265 13.29 -9.98 -9.36
N PRO A 266 13.93 -11.13 -9.70
CA PRO A 266 13.99 -11.62 -11.08
C PRO A 266 12.63 -11.73 -11.76
N GLY A 267 12.48 -11.06 -12.90
CA GLY A 267 11.28 -11.10 -13.73
C GLY A 267 10.12 -10.23 -13.23
N THR A 268 10.34 -9.35 -12.25
CA THR A 268 9.34 -8.34 -11.87
C THR A 268 9.33 -7.17 -12.84
N ARG A 269 10.47 -6.89 -13.47
CA ARG A 269 10.77 -5.69 -14.27
C ARG A 269 10.45 -4.41 -13.51
N ILE A 270 10.65 -4.44 -12.20
CA ILE A 270 10.56 -3.28 -11.31
C ILE A 270 11.96 -3.06 -10.77
N TYR A 271 12.49 -1.87 -10.99
CA TYR A 271 13.87 -1.52 -10.71
C TYR A 271 13.94 -0.43 -9.66
N GLN A 272 15.00 -0.48 -8.85
CA GLN A 272 15.37 0.58 -7.92
C GLN A 272 16.75 1.15 -8.25
N GLY A 273 16.94 2.45 -8.02
CA GLY A 273 18.22 3.14 -8.25
C GLY A 273 18.34 3.76 -9.65
N GLY A 274 19.56 3.86 -10.17
CA GLY A 274 19.82 4.40 -11.52
C GLY A 274 19.53 5.90 -11.69
N VAL A 275 19.73 6.70 -10.64
CA VAL A 275 19.37 8.14 -10.60
C VAL A 275 20.01 8.94 -11.73
N GLU A 276 21.33 8.83 -11.91
CA GLU A 276 22.04 9.58 -12.96
C GLU A 276 21.58 9.17 -14.36
N ALA A 277 21.44 7.86 -14.61
CA ALA A 277 20.94 7.35 -15.88
C ALA A 277 19.48 7.79 -16.17
N ALA A 278 18.65 7.92 -15.13
CA ALA A 278 17.29 8.43 -15.25
C ALA A 278 17.29 9.92 -15.65
N ILE A 279 18.09 10.75 -14.97
CA ILE A 279 18.27 12.17 -15.31
C ILE A 279 18.72 12.30 -16.76
N ASP A 280 19.75 11.56 -17.16
CA ASP A 280 20.32 11.62 -18.51
C ASP A 280 19.33 11.16 -19.57
N GLY A 281 18.52 10.14 -19.26
CA GLY A 281 17.44 9.68 -20.11
C GLY A 281 16.33 10.71 -20.30
N ILE A 282 15.94 11.41 -19.24
CA ILE A 282 14.91 12.46 -19.32
C ILE A 282 15.42 13.66 -20.09
N LEU A 283 16.63 14.15 -19.79
CA LEU A 283 17.23 15.29 -20.49
C LEU A 283 17.45 15.00 -21.99
N ALA A 284 17.70 13.73 -22.33
CA ALA A 284 17.79 13.28 -23.72
C ALA A 284 16.43 13.01 -24.39
N GLY A 285 15.31 13.19 -23.68
CA GLY A 285 13.96 12.94 -24.18
C GLY A 285 13.60 11.47 -24.38
N ARG A 286 14.35 10.54 -23.77
CA ARG A 286 14.08 9.09 -23.84
C ARG A 286 12.98 8.64 -22.90
N TYR A 287 12.83 9.33 -21.76
CA TYR A 287 11.86 9.00 -20.72
C TYR A 287 11.09 10.24 -20.29
N SER A 288 9.87 10.03 -19.77
CA SER A 288 9.12 11.07 -19.06
C SER A 288 9.54 11.11 -17.59
N PRO A 289 9.57 12.28 -16.93
CA PRO A 289 9.79 12.34 -15.49
C PRO A 289 8.78 11.52 -14.67
N LEU A 290 7.56 11.34 -15.20
CA LEU A 290 6.50 10.55 -14.57
C LEU A 290 6.66 9.02 -14.74
N ASP A 291 7.65 8.60 -15.51
CA ASP A 291 8.07 7.19 -15.60
C ASP A 291 8.85 6.72 -14.36
N PHE A 292 9.09 7.63 -13.42
CA PHE A 292 9.83 7.41 -12.20
C PHE A 292 9.00 7.78 -10.97
N ARG A 293 9.14 7.01 -9.89
CA ARG A 293 8.51 7.30 -8.59
C ARG A 293 9.58 7.48 -7.53
N TRP A 294 9.53 8.62 -6.84
CA TRP A 294 10.40 8.95 -5.72
C TRP A 294 9.67 8.69 -4.40
N PHE A 295 10.31 7.98 -3.48
CA PHE A 295 9.76 7.67 -2.16
C PHE A 295 10.62 8.25 -1.05
N VAL A 296 9.98 9.02 -0.17
CA VAL A 296 10.56 9.55 1.06
C VAL A 296 10.17 8.65 2.23
N GLY A 297 11.18 8.09 2.88
CA GLY A 297 10.97 7.11 3.95
C GLY A 297 10.45 5.76 3.46
N ARG A 298 10.32 4.82 4.40
CA ARG A 298 9.98 3.42 4.17
C ARG A 298 9.16 2.90 5.34
N HIS A 299 8.51 1.76 5.15
CA HIS A 299 7.99 0.94 6.21
C HIS A 299 8.98 -0.19 6.54
N LEU A 300 9.20 -0.45 7.82
CA LEU A 300 10.01 -1.57 8.29
C LEU A 300 9.15 -2.61 9.04
N ASP A 301 9.48 -3.89 8.87
CA ASP A 301 8.86 -5.03 9.58
C ASP A 301 7.32 -5.08 9.47
N LEU A 302 6.78 -4.94 8.25
CA LEU A 302 5.34 -5.11 8.01
C LEU A 302 4.98 -6.60 7.99
N ARG A 303 4.06 -7.00 8.88
CA ARG A 303 3.68 -8.40 9.07
C ARG A 303 2.22 -8.68 8.68
N THR A 304 1.97 -9.92 8.28
CA THR A 304 0.63 -10.41 7.93
C THR A 304 0.01 -11.34 8.97
N ASP A 305 0.76 -11.72 10.02
CA ASP A 305 0.35 -12.73 11.00
C ASP A 305 -0.85 -12.30 11.87
N ASP A 306 -1.01 -11.00 12.07
CA ASP A 306 -2.12 -10.38 12.82
C ASP A 306 -3.27 -9.91 11.91
N PHE A 307 -3.18 -10.20 10.61
CA PHE A 307 -4.10 -9.77 9.57
C PHE A 307 -4.23 -8.24 9.43
N ALA A 308 -3.31 -7.47 10.02
CA ALA A 308 -3.25 -6.03 9.81
C ALA A 308 -2.94 -5.70 8.34
N TRP A 309 -2.10 -6.52 7.71
CA TRP A 309 -1.77 -6.46 6.30
C TRP A 309 -2.14 -7.74 5.58
N ILE A 310 -2.60 -7.61 4.35
CA ILE A 310 -2.83 -8.72 3.42
C ILE A 310 -1.77 -8.63 2.34
N SER A 311 -1.00 -9.71 2.15
CA SER A 311 -0.03 -9.78 1.07
C SER A 311 -0.66 -10.26 -0.22
N MET A 312 -0.21 -9.66 -1.32
CA MET A 312 -0.70 -9.91 -2.66
C MET A 312 0.47 -10.00 -3.64
N ALA A 313 0.46 -11.02 -4.49
CA ALA A 313 1.22 -10.97 -5.73
C ALA A 313 0.44 -10.08 -6.71
N SER A 314 1.15 -9.29 -7.51
CA SER A 314 0.51 -8.38 -8.47
C SER A 314 1.29 -8.22 -9.77
N ALA A 315 0.58 -7.78 -10.80
CA ALA A 315 1.16 -7.36 -12.06
C ALA A 315 1.92 -6.03 -11.90
N ARG A 316 3.09 -5.92 -12.55
CA ARG A 316 3.88 -4.68 -12.68
C ARG A 316 3.04 -3.42 -12.94
N PRO A 317 2.09 -3.39 -13.91
CA PRO A 317 1.33 -2.17 -14.18
C PRO A 317 0.46 -1.70 -13.02
N LEU A 318 0.07 -2.59 -12.09
CA LEU A 318 -0.64 -2.20 -10.87
C LEU A 318 0.33 -1.55 -9.87
N THR A 319 1.52 -2.14 -9.69
CA THR A 319 2.57 -1.64 -8.79
C THR A 319 3.12 -0.29 -9.22
N LEU A 320 3.34 -0.10 -10.53
CA LEU A 320 3.89 1.13 -11.08
C LEU A 320 2.81 2.18 -11.38
N LYS A 321 1.54 1.91 -11.12
CA LYS A 321 0.47 2.89 -11.39
C LYS A 321 0.70 4.17 -10.58
N GLN A 322 0.71 5.32 -11.26
CA GLN A 322 0.87 6.59 -10.58
C GLN A 322 -0.42 6.93 -9.82
N CYS A 323 -0.32 7.17 -8.51
CA CYS A 323 -1.50 7.47 -7.69
C CYS A 323 -1.90 8.96 -7.71
N LEU A 324 -1.09 9.81 -8.35
CA LEU A 324 -1.35 11.24 -8.47
C LEU A 324 -2.59 11.50 -9.32
N GLY A 325 -3.65 11.98 -8.66
CA GLY A 325 -4.90 12.36 -9.34
C GLY A 325 -5.85 11.20 -9.64
N LEU A 326 -5.60 9.98 -9.13
CA LEU A 326 -6.51 8.85 -9.32
C LEU A 326 -7.92 9.19 -8.78
N PRO A 327 -8.97 9.08 -9.61
CA PRO A 327 -10.35 9.30 -9.17
C PRO A 327 -10.83 8.33 -8.09
N LYS A 328 -10.32 7.10 -8.09
CA LYS A 328 -10.59 6.09 -7.07
C LYS A 328 -9.26 5.69 -6.42
N PRO A 329 -9.16 5.59 -5.08
CA PRO A 329 -7.92 5.16 -4.44
C PRO A 329 -7.45 3.80 -4.94
N LEU A 330 -6.13 3.64 -5.14
CA LEU A 330 -5.52 2.40 -5.65
C LEU A 330 -5.92 1.17 -4.82
N TRP A 331 -6.08 1.32 -3.51
CA TRP A 331 -6.49 0.24 -2.59
C TRP A 331 -7.80 -0.47 -2.98
N HIS A 332 -8.69 0.22 -3.69
CA HIS A 332 -9.95 -0.37 -4.15
C HIS A 332 -9.84 -1.15 -5.46
N GLU A 333 -8.72 -1.04 -6.18
CA GLU A 333 -8.41 -1.89 -7.33
C GLU A 333 -7.77 -3.20 -6.84
#